data_AF-A0AAV6AH25-F1
#
_entry.id   AF-A0AAV6AH25-F1
#
_cell.length_a   1.000
_cell.length_b   1.000
_cell.length_c   1.000
_cell.angle_alpha   90.00
_cell.angle_beta   90.00
_cell.angle_gamma   90.00
#
_symmetry.space_group_name_H-M   'P 1'
#
loop_
_entity.id
_entity.type
_entity.pdbx_description
1 polymer ?
#
loop_
_entity_poly.entity_id
_entity_poly.type
_entity_poly.pdbx_seq_one_letter_code
_entity_poly.pdbx_strand_id
1 'polypeptide(L)' 'MTAPLDIVVRDAAPGDLPAILAIYNDAVRTTAAIWNDTPADLAGRRAWFDERRAAGFPVLVAVA' A
#
# COMPACT_ATOMS: atom_id res chain seq x y z
N MET A 1 10.68 10.01 26.55
CA MET A 1 9.74 8.89 26.74
C MET A 1 8.58 9.12 25.78
N THR A 2 8.62 8.52 24.60
CA THR A 2 7.54 8.62 23.60
C THR A 2 6.37 7.77 24.07
N ALA A 3 5.16 8.35 24.10
CA ALA A 3 3.95 7.56 24.30
C ALA A 3 3.84 6.52 23.17
N PRO A 4 3.29 5.32 23.43
CA PRO A 4 3.06 4.34 22.38
C PRO A 4 2.16 4.94 21.30
N LEU A 5 2.49 4.71 20.03
CA LEU A 5 1.59 5.05 18.93
C LEU A 5 0.43 4.07 18.97
N ASP A 6 -0.80 4.58 19.03
CA ASP A 6 -2.01 3.76 18.95
C ASP A 6 -2.24 3.33 17.50
N ILE A 7 -1.50 2.29 17.09
CA ILE A 7 -1.58 1.74 15.74
C ILE A 7 -2.77 0.78 15.63
N VAL A 8 -3.71 1.09 14.75
CA VAL A 8 -4.84 0.22 14.38
C VAL A 8 -4.57 -0.44 13.04
N VAL A 9 -4.71 -1.76 12.99
CA VAL A 9 -4.71 -2.53 11.73
C VAL A 9 -6.13 -2.73 11.26
N ARG A 10 -6.42 -2.35 10.01
CA ARG A 10 -7.75 -2.51 9.39
C ARG A 10 -7.65 -2.84 7.91
N ASP A 11 -8.77 -3.24 7.30
CA ASP A 11 -8.87 -3.34 5.86
C ASP A 11 -8.58 -1.98 5.20
N ALA A 12 -7.81 -2.04 4.11
CA ALA A 12 -7.56 -0.90 3.26
C ALA A 12 -8.84 -0.53 2.49
N ALA A 13 -9.12 0.77 2.45
CA ALA A 13 -10.20 1.36 1.70
C ALA A 13 -9.65 2.07 0.45
N PRO A 14 -10.50 2.38 -0.55
CA PRO A 14 -10.10 3.15 -1.72
C PRO A 14 -9.33 4.43 -1.44
N GLY A 15 -9.59 5.10 -0.31
CA GLY A 15 -8.89 6.32 0.11
C GLY A 15 -7.44 6.10 0.58
N ASP A 16 -7.05 4.87 0.90
CA ASP A 16 -5.68 4.56 1.35
C ASP A 16 -4.72 4.37 0.15
N LEU A 17 -5.23 4.22 -1.07
CA LEU A 17 -4.42 3.92 -2.25
C LEU A 17 -3.33 4.95 -2.57
N PRO A 18 -3.54 6.27 -2.41
CA PRO A 18 -2.46 7.24 -2.62
C PRO A 18 -1.27 7.02 -1.66
N ALA A 19 -1.54 6.67 -0.40
CA ALA A 19 -0.48 6.40 0.58
C ALA A 19 0.22 5.06 0.30
N ILE A 20 -0.54 4.02 -0.03
CA ILE A 20 0.01 2.72 -0.45
C ILE A 20 0.88 2.88 -1.69
N LEU A 21 0.45 3.69 -2.67
CA LEU A 21 1.22 3.99 -3.87
C LEU A 21 2.54 4.68 -3.55
N ALA A 22 2.53 5.66 -2.64
CA ALA A 22 3.73 6.36 -2.22
C ALA A 22 4.76 5.39 -1.60
N ILE A 23 4.33 4.53 -0.68
CA ILE A 23 5.20 3.51 -0.05
C ILE A 23 5.74 2.53 -1.11
N TYR A 24 4.86 2.02 -1.98
CA TYR A 24 5.24 1.09 -3.04
C TYR A 24 6.27 1.71 -3.99
N ASN A 25 6.04 2.94 -4.45
CA ASN A 25 6.94 3.61 -5.39
C ASN A 25 8.25 4.05 -4.75
N ASP A 26 8.27 4.36 -3.45
CA ASP A 26 9.52 4.55 -2.73
C ASP A 26 10.35 3.26 -2.75
N ALA A 27 9.74 2.13 -2.37
CA ALA A 27 10.43 0.84 -2.38
C ALA A 27 10.94 0.42 -3.78
N VAL A 28 10.20 0.72 -4.85
CA VAL A 28 10.65 0.54 -6.25
C VAL A 28 11.92 1.33 -6.54
N ARG A 29 12.02 2.57 -6.05
CA ARG A 29 13.13 3.47 -6.37
C ARG A 29 14.36 3.25 -5.49
N THR A 30 14.15 2.87 -4.24
CA THR A 30 15.19 2.96 -3.20
C THR A 30 15.65 1.59 -2.70
N THR A 31 14.99 0.50 -3.09
CA THR A 31 15.27 -0.84 -2.56
C THR A 31 15.29 -1.92 -3.64
N ALA A 32 15.71 -3.13 -3.27
CA ALA A 32 15.58 -4.34 -4.09
C ALA A 32 14.36 -5.20 -3.72
N ALA A 33 13.46 -4.72 -2.85
CA ALA A 33 12.30 -5.48 -2.39
C ALA A 33 11.23 -5.63 -3.48
N ILE A 34 11.24 -4.75 -4.49
CA ILE A 34 10.32 -4.75 -5.60
C ILE A 34 11.14 -4.68 -6.88
N TRP A 35 11.11 -5.74 -7.67
CA TRP A 35 11.85 -5.81 -8.92
C TRP A 35 11.03 -5.27 -10.10
N ASN A 36 10.73 -3.97 -10.03
CA ASN A 36 10.07 -3.22 -11.09
C ASN A 36 10.93 -2.01 -11.46
N ASP A 37 11.16 -1.76 -12.75
CA ASP A 37 11.97 -0.61 -13.18
C ASP A 37 11.16 0.70 -13.27
N THR A 38 9.83 0.61 -13.35
CA THR A 38 8.95 1.77 -13.53
C THR A 38 7.99 1.93 -12.35
N PRO A 39 7.91 3.14 -11.76
CA PRO A 39 6.90 3.45 -10.74
C PRO A 39 5.48 3.26 -11.27
N ALA A 40 4.59 2.77 -10.41
CA ALA A 40 3.18 2.67 -10.74
C ALA A 40 2.48 4.05 -10.64
N ASP A 41 1.32 4.17 -11.28
CA ASP A 41 0.40 5.27 -11.08
C ASP A 41 -0.81 4.85 -10.22
N LEU A 42 -1.70 5.81 -9.94
CA LEU A 42 -2.87 5.55 -9.10
C LEU A 42 -3.91 4.64 -9.78
N ALA A 43 -4.02 4.69 -11.11
CA ALA A 43 -4.91 3.84 -11.87
C ALA A 43 -4.48 2.37 -11.80
N GLY A 44 -3.19 2.10 -12.02
CA GLY A 44 -2.60 0.78 -11.85
C GLY A 44 -2.68 0.29 -10.40
N ARG A 45 -2.55 1.18 -9.42
CA ARG A 45 -2.75 0.81 -8.01
C ARG A 45 -4.18 0.44 -7.68
N ARG A 46 -5.16 1.12 -8.29
CA ARG A 46 -6.58 0.76 -8.19
C ARG A 46 -6.83 -0.62 -8.79
N ALA A 47 -6.34 -0.87 -10.01
CA ALA A 47 -6.48 -2.17 -10.66
C ALA A 47 -5.91 -3.31 -9.81
N TRP A 48 -4.67 -3.14 -9.30
CA TRP A 48 -4.07 -4.10 -8.38
C TRP A 48 -4.92 -4.35 -7.13
N PHE A 49 -5.48 -3.29 -6.53
CA PHE A 49 -6.30 -3.42 -5.33
C PHE A 49 -7.60 -4.20 -5.60
N ASP A 50 -8.27 -3.89 -6.70
CA ASP A 50 -9.51 -4.54 -7.09
C ASP A 50 -9.28 -6.01 -7.46
N GLU A 51 -8.20 -6.33 -8.18
CA GLU A 51 -7.78 -7.70 -8.51
C GLU A 51 -7.50 -8.53 -7.25
N ARG A 52 -6.76 -7.96 -6.28
CA ARG A 52 -6.46 -8.65 -5.01
C ARG A 52 -7.73 -9.00 -4.27
N ARG A 53 -8.68 -8.06 -4.18
CA ARG A 53 -9.96 -8.29 -3.51
C ARG A 53 -10.86 -9.27 -4.27
N ALA A 54 -10.91 -9.19 -5.59
CA ALA A 54 -11.66 -10.13 -6.42
C ALA A 54 -11.15 -11.57 -6.26
N ALA A 55 -9.85 -11.73 -6.07
CA ALA A 55 -9.22 -13.02 -5.79
C ALA A 55 -9.32 -13.46 -4.30
N GLY A 56 -10.04 -12.72 -3.45
CA GLY A 56 -10.22 -13.05 -2.04
C GLY A 56 -9.00 -12.78 -1.16
N PHE A 57 -8.00 -12.03 -1.65
CA PHE A 57 -6.83 -11.68 -0.86
C PHE A 57 -7.07 -10.38 -0.06
N PRO A 58 -6.81 -10.39 1.26
CA PRO A 58 -6.92 -9.19 2.07
C PRO A 58 -5.81 -8.19 1.73
N VAL A 59 -6.14 -6.90 1.86
CA VAL A 59 -5.20 -5.78 1.80
C VAL A 59 -5.39 -4.98 3.08
N LEU A 60 -4.37 -4.96 3.94
CA LEU A 60 -4.45 -4.35 5.26
C LEU A 60 -3.56 -3.10 5.33
N VAL A 61 -3.96 -2.14 6.15
CA VAL A 61 -3.17 -0.95 6.50
C VAL A 61 -3.02 -0.85 8.01
N ALA A 62 -1.88 -0.31 8.44
CA ALA A 62 -1.64 0.12 9.81
C ALA A 62 -1.71 1.65 9.84
N VAL A 63 -2.60 2.21 10.68
CA VAL A 63 -2.81 3.66 10.82
C VAL A 63 -2.67 4.06 12.28
N ALA A 64 -2.14 5.27 12.52
CA ALA A 64 -2.00 5.89 13.85
C ALA A 64 -2.99 7.05 13.99
#